data_AF-A0A846B2P0-F1
#
_entry.id   AF-A0A846B2P0-F1
#
_cell.length_a   1.000
_cell.length_b   1.000
_cell.length_c   1.000
_cell.angle_alpha   90.00
_cell.angle_beta   90.00
_cell.angle_gamma   90.00
#
_symmetry.space_group_name_H-M   'P 1'
#
loop_
_entity.id
_entity.type
_entity.pdbx_description
1 polymer ?
#
loop_
_entity_poly.entity_id
_entity_poly.type
_entity_poly.pdbx_seq_one_letter_code
_entity_poly.pdbx_strand_id
1 'polypeptide(L)'
;MLDSLQKGRAYESEIFQLIRKFLQNCDSFINIGAHIGYYSVLAAKIVGIEGKIFAFESESSNYQKILENISLNSLNNISLFNLAVGSETKQTQLFFNQDNDGCHALWDVVQQLIINN
;
A
#
# COMPACT_ATOMS: atom_id res chain seq x y z
N MET A 1 -7.85 -4.51 -10.35
CA MET A 1 -8.24 -4.90 -8.98
C MET A 1 -9.71 -5.30 -8.85
N LEU A 2 -10.67 -4.40 -9.09
CA LEU A 2 -12.10 -4.66 -8.82
C LEU A 2 -12.66 -5.91 -9.53
N ASP A 3 -12.28 -6.15 -10.79
CA ASP A 3 -12.67 -7.36 -11.52
C ASP A 3 -12.26 -8.66 -10.80
N SER A 4 -11.03 -8.71 -10.27
CA SER A 4 -10.56 -9.85 -9.50
C SER A 4 -11.40 -10.07 -8.26
N LEU A 5 -11.63 -9.01 -7.47
CA LEU A 5 -12.36 -9.09 -6.20
C LEU A 5 -13.83 -9.47 -6.42
N GLN A 6 -14.49 -8.92 -7.44
CA GLN A 6 -15.88 -9.28 -7.78
C GLN A 6 -16.03 -10.75 -8.17
N LYS A 7 -14.99 -11.34 -8.77
CA LYS A 7 -14.95 -12.77 -9.12
C LYS A 7 -14.43 -13.65 -7.98
N GLY A 8 -14.26 -13.10 -6.78
CA GLY A 8 -13.74 -13.83 -5.62
C GLY A 8 -12.26 -14.24 -5.76
N ARG A 9 -11.50 -13.58 -6.63
CA ARG A 9 -10.08 -13.86 -6.89
C ARG A 9 -9.20 -12.84 -6.18
N ALA A 10 -7.99 -13.27 -5.83
CA ALA A 10 -6.95 -12.35 -5.38
C ALA A 10 -6.56 -11.37 -6.50
N TYR A 11 -6.30 -10.12 -6.12
CA TYR A 11 -5.60 -9.18 -6.99
C TYR A 11 -4.11 -9.56 -7.02
N GLU A 12 -3.47 -9.54 -8.20
CA GLU A 12 -2.08 -9.99 -8.40
C GLU A 12 -1.78 -11.30 -7.67
N SER A 13 -2.41 -12.39 -8.15
CA SER A 13 -2.42 -13.71 -7.50
C SER A 13 -1.03 -14.21 -7.10
N GLU A 14 -0.01 -13.91 -7.90
CA GLU A 14 1.39 -14.26 -7.68
C GLU A 14 1.94 -13.61 -6.41
N ILE A 15 1.68 -12.31 -6.21
CA ILE A 15 2.10 -11.56 -5.02
C ILE A 15 1.32 -12.04 -3.80
N PHE A 16 0.01 -12.25 -3.95
CA PHE A 16 -0.80 -12.85 -2.89
C PHE A 16 -0.25 -14.20 -2.42
N GLN A 17 0.09 -15.08 -3.37
CA GLN A 17 0.67 -16.39 -3.06
C GLN A 17 2.04 -16.27 -2.40
N LEU A 18 2.87 -15.33 -2.84
CA LEU A 18 4.17 -15.06 -2.24
C LEU A 18 4.03 -14.67 -0.77
N ILE A 19 3.17 -13.68 -0.47
CA ILE A 19 2.91 -13.24 0.90
C ILE A 19 2.39 -14.42 1.74
N ARG A 20 1.41 -15.17 1.24
CA ARG A 20 0.84 -16.34 1.95
C ARG A 20 1.85 -17.45 2.20
N LYS A 21 2.85 -17.61 1.33
CA LYS A 21 3.87 -18.65 1.44
C LYS A 21 4.95 -18.31 2.48
N PHE A 22 5.34 -17.04 2.56
CA PHE A 22 6.49 -16.63 3.38
C PHE A 22 6.11 -16.03 4.72
N LEU A 23 4.95 -15.39 4.81
CA LEU A 23 4.52 -14.70 6.01
C LEU A 23 3.84 -15.69 6.98
N GLN A 24 4.30 -15.72 8.21
CA GLN A 24 3.85 -16.62 9.27
C GLN A 24 3.25 -15.85 10.44
N ASN A 25 2.62 -16.57 11.36
CA ASN A 25 2.10 -16.01 12.60
C ASN A 25 3.23 -15.34 13.40
N CYS A 26 2.94 -14.20 14.03
CA CYS A 26 3.86 -13.35 14.78
C CYS A 26 4.95 -12.64 13.94
N ASP A 27 4.95 -12.77 12.61
CA ASP A 27 5.90 -12.05 11.77
C ASP A 27 5.64 -10.54 11.75
N SER A 28 6.67 -9.80 11.31
CA SER A 28 6.55 -8.40 10.95
C SER A 28 6.56 -8.21 9.42
N PHE A 29 5.69 -7.35 8.92
CA PHE A 29 5.59 -7.02 7.50
C PHE A 29 5.66 -5.51 7.28
N ILE A 30 6.49 -5.07 6.34
CA ILE A 30 6.66 -3.66 5.98
C ILE A 30 6.09 -3.47 4.57
N ASN A 31 5.13 -2.55 4.43
CA ASN A 31 4.49 -2.21 3.17
C ASN A 31 4.81 -0.74 2.81
N ILE A 32 5.51 -0.53 1.70
CA ILE A 32 5.95 0.80 1.24
C ILE A 32 5.14 1.17 0.00
N GLY A 33 4.43 2.30 0.04
CA GLY A 33 3.46 2.66 -1.01
C GLY A 33 2.20 1.81 -0.87
N ALA A 34 1.58 1.84 0.31
CA ALA A 34 0.50 0.93 0.67
C ALA A 34 -0.80 1.15 -0.14
N HIS A 35 -0.93 2.24 -0.88
CA HIS A 35 -2.10 2.61 -1.68
C HIS A 35 -3.38 2.56 -0.85
N ILE A 36 -4.38 1.76 -1.22
CA ILE A 36 -5.60 1.56 -0.41
C ILE A 36 -5.47 0.50 0.70
N GLY A 37 -4.28 -0.09 0.89
CA GLY A 37 -3.99 -0.98 2.01
C GLY A 37 -4.34 -2.45 1.81
N TYR A 38 -4.58 -2.90 0.57
CA TYR A 38 -4.95 -4.30 0.27
C TYR A 38 -3.99 -5.32 0.91
N TYR A 39 -2.67 -5.14 0.67
CA TYR A 39 -1.66 -6.04 1.23
C TYR A 39 -1.41 -5.84 2.72
N SER A 40 -1.57 -4.63 3.25
CA SER A 40 -1.46 -4.37 4.69
C SER A 40 -2.53 -5.12 5.48
N VAL A 41 -3.79 -5.07 5.00
CA VAL A 41 -4.92 -5.80 5.60
C VAL A 41 -4.74 -7.31 5.47
N LEU A 42 -4.29 -7.79 4.30
CA LEU A 42 -4.00 -9.20 4.09
C LEU A 42 -2.92 -9.71 5.06
N ALA A 43 -1.79 -9.00 5.10
CA ALA A 43 -0.65 -9.36 5.94
C ALA A 43 -1.04 -9.35 7.43
N ALA A 44 -1.78 -8.33 7.88
CA ALA A 44 -2.29 -8.24 9.25
C ALA A 44 -3.10 -9.47 9.69
N LYS A 45 -3.91 -10.02 8.79
CA LYS A 45 -4.70 -11.23 9.06
C LYS A 45 -3.83 -12.50 9.09
N ILE A 46 -2.78 -12.56 8.29
CA ILE A 46 -1.87 -13.72 8.23
C ILE A 46 -0.99 -13.79 9.48
N VAL A 47 -0.40 -12.67 9.89
CA VAL A 47 0.54 -12.61 11.02
C VAL A 47 -0.15 -12.70 12.39
N GLY A 48 -1.47 -12.57 12.44
CA GLY A 48 -2.23 -12.63 13.68
C GLY A 48 -1.98 -11.44 14.61
N ILE A 49 -2.59 -11.48 15.80
CA ILE A 49 -2.59 -10.35 16.75
C ILE A 49 -1.20 -10.05 17.35
N GLU A 50 -0.32 -11.05 17.37
CA GLU A 50 1.06 -10.92 17.88
C GLU A 50 2.02 -10.39 16.80
N GLY A 51 1.65 -10.49 15.53
CA GLY A 51 2.43 -9.94 14.42
C GLY A 51 2.24 -8.43 14.27
N LYS A 52 3.08 -7.80 13.44
CA LYS A 52 3.08 -6.33 13.28
C LYS A 52 3.20 -5.91 11.83
N ILE A 53 2.36 -4.96 11.43
CA ILE A 53 2.41 -4.37 10.09
C ILE A 53 2.84 -2.91 10.21
N PHE A 54 3.80 -2.51 9.38
CA PHE A 54 4.21 -1.12 9.21
C PHE A 54 3.89 -0.70 7.78
N ALA A 55 2.90 0.18 7.62
CA ALA A 55 2.42 0.61 6.32
C ALA A 55 2.75 2.10 6.10
N PHE A 56 3.35 2.41 4.96
CA PHE A 56 3.72 3.77 4.58
C PHE A 56 2.93 4.17 3.34
N GLU A 57 2.18 5.26 3.41
CA GLU A 57 1.47 5.85 2.27
C GLU A 57 1.61 7.36 2.28
N SER A 58 2.13 7.93 1.21
CA SER A 58 2.38 9.37 1.09
C SER A 58 1.12 10.18 0.75
N GLU A 59 0.20 9.63 -0.03
CA GLU A 59 -1.01 10.33 -0.42
C GLU A 59 -2.03 10.32 0.72
N SER A 60 -2.48 11.51 1.14
CA SER A 60 -3.44 11.64 2.24
C SER A 60 -4.81 10.99 1.95
N SER A 61 -5.33 11.01 0.71
CA SER A 61 -6.60 10.34 0.39
C SER A 61 -6.50 8.82 0.58
N ASN A 62 -5.43 8.22 0.04
CA ASN A 62 -5.18 6.80 0.18
C ASN A 62 -4.88 6.40 1.64
N TYR A 63 -4.14 7.22 2.38
CA TYR A 63 -3.95 7.06 3.82
C TYR A 63 -5.29 6.98 4.58
N GLN A 64 -6.26 7.86 4.28
CA GLN A 64 -7.59 7.80 4.91
C GLN A 64 -8.34 6.51 4.55
N LYS A 65 -8.28 6.06 3.29
CA LYS A 65 -8.87 4.78 2.87
C LYS A 65 -8.25 3.60 3.62
N ILE A 66 -6.94 3.64 3.91
CA ILE A 66 -6.30 2.58 4.72
C ILE A 66 -6.85 2.61 6.14
N LEU A 67 -7.00 3.78 6.77
CA LEU A 67 -7.60 3.89 8.12
C LEU A 67 -9.01 3.31 8.17
N GLU A 68 -9.84 3.60 7.17
CA GLU A 68 -11.18 3.00 7.04
C GLU A 68 -11.09 1.48 6.91
N ASN A 69 -10.20 0.97 6.05
CA ASN A 69 -10.00 -0.46 5.88
C ASN A 69 -9.48 -1.16 7.14
N ILE A 70 -8.61 -0.51 7.93
CA ILE A 70 -8.16 -1.00 9.23
C ILE A 70 -9.36 -1.13 10.17
N SER A 71 -10.16 -0.06 10.28
CA SER A 71 -11.35 0.00 11.13
C SER A 71 -12.40 -1.05 10.75
N LEU A 72 -12.72 -1.17 9.46
CA LEU A 72 -13.69 -2.15 8.92
C LEU A 72 -13.29 -3.61 9.19
N ASN A 73 -12.00 -3.88 9.36
CA ASN A 73 -11.49 -5.22 9.65
C ASN A 73 -11.14 -5.42 11.14
N SER A 74 -11.40 -4.43 12.00
CA SER A 74 -11.06 -4.46 13.44
C SER A 74 -9.60 -4.82 13.70
N LEU A 75 -8.68 -4.28 12.88
CA LEU A 75 -7.26 -4.60 12.96
C LEU A 75 -6.54 -3.64 13.92
N ASN A 76 -5.84 -4.21 14.91
CA ASN A 76 -5.10 -3.45 15.91
C ASN A 76 -3.57 -3.58 15.75
N ASN A 77 -3.12 -4.40 14.80
CA ASN A 77 -1.72 -4.76 14.58
C ASN A 77 -1.09 -4.02 13.39
N ILE A 78 -1.70 -2.93 12.92
CA ILE A 78 -1.17 -2.09 11.82
C ILE A 78 -0.77 -0.71 12.36
N SER A 79 0.50 -0.36 12.19
CA SER A 79 0.99 1.02 12.32
C SER A 79 1.04 1.66 10.95
N LEU A 80 0.25 2.72 10.75
CA LEU A 80 0.14 3.43 9.47
C LEU A 80 0.84 4.80 9.56
N PHE A 81 1.65 5.12 8.56
CA PHE A 81 2.43 6.36 8.49
C PHE A 81 2.09 7.13 7.21
N ASN A 82 1.67 8.40 7.33
CA ASN A 82 1.43 9.25 6.17
C ASN A 82 2.76 9.85 5.67
N LEU A 83 3.65 9.00 5.16
CA LEU A 83 5.02 9.33 4.78
C LEU A 83 5.43 8.60 3.51
N ALA A 84 6.24 9.26 2.68
CA ALA A 84 7.03 8.60 1.65
C ALA A 84 8.33 8.03 2.27
N VAL A 85 8.79 6.89 1.77
CA VAL A 85 10.08 6.30 2.18
C VAL A 85 11.16 6.68 1.17
N GLY A 86 12.26 7.23 1.66
CA GLY A 86 13.40 7.66 0.84
C GLY A 86 14.71 7.66 1.64
N SER A 87 15.80 8.06 0.99
CA SER A 87 17.15 8.08 1.59
C SER A 87 17.37 9.20 2.61
N GLU A 88 16.48 10.19 2.66
CA GLU A 88 16.60 11.39 3.49
C GLU A 88 15.26 11.75 4.11
N THR A 89 15.30 12.34 5.31
CA THR A 89 14.12 12.96 5.94
C THR A 89 13.98 14.40 5.44
N LYS A 90 13.02 14.63 4.55
CA LYS A 90 12.67 15.97 4.05
C LYS A 90 11.20 16.04 3.65
N GLN A 91 10.69 17.27 3.55
CA GLN A 91 9.43 17.55 2.87
C GLN A 91 9.72 17.76 1.38
N THR A 92 8.86 17.20 0.52
CA THR A 92 8.95 17.37 -0.93
C THR A 92 7.54 17.34 -1.51
N GLN A 93 7.40 17.77 -2.76
CA GLN A 93 6.16 17.68 -3.50
C GLN A 93 5.94 16.24 -3.99
N LEU A 94 4.71 15.74 -3.81
CA LEU A 94 4.22 14.54 -4.46
C LEU A 94 3.51 14.94 -5.75
N PHE A 95 3.88 14.32 -6.86
CA PHE A 95 3.25 14.51 -8.17
C PHE A 95 2.26 13.38 -8.41
N PHE A 96 1.01 13.76 -8.64
CA PHE A 96 -0.10 12.84 -8.88
C PHE A 96 -0.12 12.42 -10.34
N ASN A 97 -0.09 11.11 -10.57
CA ASN A 97 -0.32 10.55 -11.89
C ASN A 97 -1.84 10.39 -12.09
N GLN A 98 -2.39 11.10 -13.07
CA GLN A 98 -3.84 11.08 -13.35
C GLN A 98 -4.27 9.83 -14.11
N ASP A 99 -3.36 9.18 -14.83
CA ASP A 99 -3.64 7.99 -15.64
C ASP A 99 -3.48 6.70 -14.82
N ASN A 100 -2.73 6.75 -13.71
CA ASN A 100 -2.48 5.61 -12.84
C ASN A 100 -2.31 6.05 -11.38
N ASP A 101 -3.35 5.83 -10.57
CA ASP A 101 -3.40 6.18 -9.14
C ASP A 101 -2.35 5.44 -8.28
N GLY A 102 -1.82 4.32 -8.77
CA GLY A 102 -0.72 3.58 -8.15
C GLY A 102 0.68 4.08 -8.49
N CYS A 103 0.84 5.10 -9.35
CA CYS A 103 2.14 5.55 -9.86
C CYS A 103 2.41 7.04 -9.61
N HIS A 104 2.09 7.52 -8.41
CA HIS A 104 2.54 8.84 -7.97
C HIS A 104 4.07 8.86 -7.79
N ALA A 105 4.68 10.03 -7.97
CA ALA A 105 6.13 10.15 -7.98
C ALA A 105 6.62 11.43 -7.29
N LEU A 106 7.92 11.49 -7.01
CA LEU A 106 8.59 12.69 -6.49
C LEU A 106 9.10 13.61 -7.63
N TRP A 107 8.73 13.31 -8.87
CA TRP A 107 9.05 14.11 -10.06
C TRP A 107 7.80 14.26 -10.94
N ASP A 108 7.78 15.28 -11.80
CA ASP A 108 6.67 15.51 -12.72
C ASP A 108 6.58 14.39 -13.77
N VAL A 109 5.56 13.53 -13.60
CA VAL A 109 5.30 12.38 -14.49
C VAL A 109 4.64 12.83 -15.80
N VAL A 110 4.02 14.01 -15.83
CA VAL A 110 3.25 14.52 -16.99
C VAL A 110 4.18 15.18 -18.02
N GLN A 111 5.21 15.92 -17.58
CA GLN A 111 6.10 16.63 -18.51
C GLN A 111 6.98 15.71 -19.38
N GLN A 112 7.27 14.48 -18.94
CA GLN A 112 8.14 13.58 -19.71
C GLN A 112 7.48 12.96 -20.96
N LEU A 113 6.14 12.91 -21.02
CA LEU A 113 5.42 12.43 -22.21
C LEU A 113 5.45 13.45 -23.36
N ILE A 114 5.65 14.74 -23.06
CA ILE A 114 5.70 15.82 -24.05
C ILE A 114 7.12 15.98 -24.62
N ILE A 115 8.16 15.66 -23.86
CA ILE A 115 9.56 15.86 -24.28
C ILE A 115 10.09 14.70 -25.15
N ASN A 116 9.41 13.55 -25.15
CA ASN A 116 9.84 12.35 -25.88
C ASN A 116 8.98 12.04 -27.14
N ASN A 117 8.26 13.02 -27.69
CA ASN A 117 7.54 12.90 -28.97
C ASN A 117 8.03 13.93 -29.99
#